data_AF-A0A644ZW70-F1
#
_entry.id   AF-A0A644ZW70-F1
#
_cell.length_a   1.000
_cell.length_b   1.000
_cell.length_c   1.000
_cell.angle_alpha   90.00
_cell.angle_beta   90.00
_cell.angle_gamma   90.00
#
_symmetry.space_group_name_H-M   'P 1'
#
loop_
_entity.id
_entity.type
_entity.pdbx_description
1 polymer ?
#
loop_
_entity_poly.entity_id
_entity_poly.type
_entity_poly.pdbx_seq_one_letter_code
_entity_poly.pdbx_strand_id
1 'polypeptide(L)'
;MNTATKYVASNTLTGADWQPSMVLNGDVAARVAALKQTPGPDLHVWGSADLLQTLMAADLVDSYWLMMYPVTLGSGKRLFAGGTIPAAFKVSEGTVTPNGVVLITYERAGEIRPGQE
;
A
#
# COMPACT_ATOMS: atom_id res chain seq x y z
N MET A 1 -3.54 2.29 -17.16
CA MET A 1 -4.34 2.05 -15.93
C MET A 1 -5.76 1.54 -16.21
N ASN A 2 -6.44 1.99 -17.27
CA ASN A 2 -7.82 1.56 -17.57
C ASN A 2 -7.99 0.12 -18.08
N THR A 3 -6.89 -0.58 -18.36
CA THR A 3 -6.88 -1.97 -18.86
C THR A 3 -6.49 -3.00 -17.80
N ALA A 4 -6.06 -2.56 -16.61
CA ALA A 4 -5.65 -3.46 -15.53
C ALA A 4 -6.87 -4.06 -14.83
N THR A 5 -6.78 -5.32 -14.40
CA THR A 5 -7.79 -5.96 -13.55
C THR A 5 -7.88 -5.23 -12.22
N LYS A 6 -9.08 -4.77 -11.89
CA LYS A 6 -9.35 -4.04 -10.65
C LYS A 6 -9.82 -4.99 -9.56
N TYR A 7 -9.03 -5.15 -8.51
CA TYR A 7 -9.44 -5.86 -7.30
C TYR A 7 -10.06 -4.90 -6.30
N VAL A 8 -11.28 -5.19 -5.86
CA VAL A 8 -12.09 -4.28 -5.05
C VAL A 8 -12.31 -4.89 -3.68
N ALA A 9 -11.57 -4.45 -2.66
CA ALA A 9 -11.81 -4.87 -1.28
C ALA A 9 -13.12 -4.27 -0.76
N SER A 10 -14.10 -5.10 -0.41
CA SER A 10 -15.38 -4.64 0.12
C SER A 10 -16.03 -5.68 1.02
N ASN A 11 -16.67 -5.21 2.10
CA ASN A 11 -17.44 -6.06 3.01
C ASN A 11 -18.91 -6.20 2.59
N THR A 12 -19.42 -5.30 1.74
CA THR A 12 -20.84 -5.21 1.40
C THR A 12 -21.12 -5.47 -0.08
N LEU A 13 -20.16 -5.17 -0.94
CA LEU A 13 -20.32 -5.37 -2.38
C LEU A 13 -20.14 -6.85 -2.72
N THR A 14 -21.04 -7.43 -3.52
CA THR A 14 -20.96 -8.85 -3.92
C THR A 14 -20.57 -9.04 -5.39
N GLY A 15 -20.53 -7.95 -6.17
CA GLY A 15 -20.14 -7.94 -7.57
C GLY A 15 -19.85 -6.52 -8.05
N ALA A 16 -19.17 -6.39 -9.18
CA ALA A 16 -18.85 -5.09 -9.77
C ALA A 16 -19.16 -5.11 -11.28
N ASP A 17 -19.89 -4.09 -11.74
CA ASP A 17 -20.41 -4.03 -13.10
C ASP A 17 -19.38 -3.53 -14.14
N TRP A 18 -18.23 -3.02 -13.69
CA TRP A 18 -17.14 -2.62 -14.57
C TRP A 18 -16.16 -3.77 -14.79
N GLN A 19 -15.67 -3.94 -16.02
CA GLN A 19 -14.75 -5.03 -16.37
C GLN A 19 -13.43 -4.49 -16.94
N PRO A 20 -12.28 -5.13 -16.66
CA PRO A 20 -12.10 -6.31 -15.80
C PRO A 20 -12.04 -5.95 -14.30
N SER A 21 -12.93 -6.53 -13.47
CA SER A 21 -12.88 -6.35 -12.02
C SER A 21 -13.33 -7.58 -11.22
N MET A 22 -12.82 -7.68 -10.00
CA MET A 22 -13.14 -8.75 -9.05
C MET A 22 -13.27 -8.18 -7.64
N VAL A 23 -14.37 -8.50 -6.97
CA VAL A 23 -14.58 -8.07 -5.58
C VAL A 23 -13.89 -9.07 -4.64
N LEU A 24 -13.11 -8.54 -3.70
CA LEU A 24 -12.44 -9.28 -2.63
C LEU A 24 -13.24 -9.11 -1.34
N ASN A 25 -14.03 -10.11 -1.01
CA ASN A 25 -14.84 -10.16 0.21
C ASN A 25 -14.17 -10.99 1.32
N GLY A 26 -14.50 -10.65 2.57
CA GLY A 26 -14.03 -11.37 3.75
C GLY A 26 -12.60 -10.99 4.11
N ASP A 27 -11.76 -11.99 4.39
CA ASP A 27 -10.36 -11.79 4.74
C ASP A 27 -9.55 -11.30 3.52
N VAL A 28 -9.46 -9.98 3.37
CA VAL A 28 -8.75 -9.34 2.26
C VAL A 28 -7.24 -9.64 2.29
N ALA A 29 -6.64 -9.80 3.47
CA ALA A 29 -5.22 -10.10 3.59
C ALA A 29 -4.92 -11.49 3.01
N ALA A 30 -5.70 -12.51 3.40
CA ALA A 30 -5.57 -13.85 2.85
C ALA A 30 -5.80 -13.88 1.32
N ARG A 31 -6.78 -13.12 0.82
CA ARG A 31 -7.06 -13.02 -0.63
C ARG A 31 -5.91 -12.37 -1.39
N VAL A 32 -5.35 -11.28 -0.88
CA VAL A 32 -4.20 -10.60 -1.50
C VAL A 32 -2.96 -11.49 -1.43
N ALA A 33 -2.73 -12.19 -0.32
CA ALA A 33 -1.63 -13.16 -0.19
C ALA A 33 -1.74 -14.26 -1.26
N ALA A 34 -2.94 -14.80 -1.50
CA ALA A 34 -3.18 -15.77 -2.57
C ALA A 34 -2.93 -15.16 -3.97
N LEU A 35 -3.38 -13.92 -4.22
CA LEU A 35 -3.11 -13.23 -5.48
C LEU A 35 -1.62 -13.01 -5.74
N LYS A 36 -0.83 -12.65 -4.71
CA LYS A 36 0.63 -12.51 -4.82
C LYS A 36 1.33 -13.82 -5.23
N GLN A 37 0.71 -14.98 -5.00
CA GLN A 37 1.26 -16.28 -5.41
C GLN A 37 0.90 -16.65 -6.86
N THR A 38 0.00 -15.92 -7.50
CA THR A 38 -0.36 -16.15 -8.90
C THR A 38 0.60 -15.42 -9.84
N PRO A 39 0.98 -16.00 -10.99
CA PRO A 39 1.76 -15.29 -12.00
C PRO A 39 1.00 -14.07 -12.52
N GLY A 40 1.67 -12.92 -12.59
CA GLY A 40 1.06 -11.69 -13.05
C GLY A 40 1.96 -10.47 -12.86
N PRO A 41 1.47 -9.28 -13.25
CA PRO A 41 2.15 -8.02 -12.97
C PRO A 41 2.05 -7.65 -11.49
N ASP A 42 2.79 -6.61 -11.09
CA ASP A 42 2.74 -6.07 -9.74
C ASP A 42 1.33 -5.59 -9.34
N LEU A 43 0.98 -5.83 -8.08
CA LEU A 43 -0.28 -5.38 -7.48
C LEU A 43 -0.11 -3.96 -6.92
N HIS A 44 -0.76 -2.99 -7.56
CA HIS A 44 -0.77 -1.61 -7.08
C HIS A 44 -2.00 -1.33 -6.21
N VAL A 45 -1.77 -0.86 -4.99
CA VAL A 45 -2.83 -0.47 -4.05
C VAL A 45 -2.91 1.05 -3.97
N TRP A 46 -3.94 1.64 -4.57
CA TRP A 46 -4.18 3.10 -4.55
C TRP A 46 -4.90 3.59 -3.29
N GLY A 47 -5.47 2.67 -2.50
CA GLY A 47 -6.26 2.96 -1.31
C GLY A 47 -7.27 1.84 -1.03
N SER A 48 -8.05 1.91 0.04
CA SER A 48 -8.10 2.96 1.07
C SER A 48 -6.94 2.88 2.07
N ALA A 49 -6.80 3.90 2.94
CA ALA A 49 -5.85 3.85 4.06
C ALA A 49 -6.09 2.64 4.98
N ASP A 50 -7.35 2.24 5.18
CA ASP A 50 -7.69 1.08 6.03
C ASP A 50 -7.26 -0.23 5.35
N LEU A 51 -7.41 -0.33 4.02
CA LEU A 51 -6.89 -1.46 3.26
C LEU A 51 -5.36 -1.53 3.36
N LEU A 52 -4.68 -0.41 3.14
CA LEU A 52 -3.21 -0.34 3.28
C LEU A 52 -2.77 -0.76 4.68
N GLN A 53 -3.41 -0.26 5.74
CA GLN A 53 -3.10 -0.66 7.12
C GLN A 53 -3.31 -2.17 7.36
N THR A 54 -4.37 -2.75 6.80
CA THR A 54 -4.63 -4.19 6.87
C THR A 54 -3.52 -5.00 6.19
N LEU A 55 -3.09 -4.59 5.00
CA LEU A 55 -2.02 -5.26 4.25
C LEU A 55 -0.65 -5.07 4.91
N MET A 56 -0.39 -3.90 5.50
CA MET A 56 0.83 -3.64 6.27
C MET A 56 0.91 -4.52 7.51
N ALA A 57 -0.19 -4.67 8.26
CA ALA A 57 -0.25 -5.54 9.43
C ALA A 57 -0.07 -7.03 9.08
N ALA A 58 -0.41 -7.42 7.85
CA ALA A 58 -0.18 -8.77 7.33
C ALA A 58 1.18 -8.94 6.64
N ASP A 59 2.05 -7.92 6.67
CA ASP A 59 3.37 -7.92 6.02
C ASP A 59 3.33 -8.20 4.50
N LEU A 60 2.28 -7.72 3.82
CA LEU A 60 2.02 -7.98 2.41
C LEU A 60 2.49 -6.86 1.46
N VAL A 61 3.05 -5.77 1.99
CA VAL A 61 3.50 -4.61 1.20
C VAL A 61 5.02 -4.64 1.04
N ASP A 62 5.49 -4.79 -0.20
CA ASP A 62 6.93 -4.88 -0.50
C ASP A 62 7.58 -3.50 -0.69
N SER A 63 6.84 -2.58 -1.33
CA SER A 63 7.30 -1.25 -1.71
C SER A 63 6.24 -0.18 -1.45
N TYR A 64 6.68 1.02 -1.05
CA TYR A 64 5.82 2.18 -0.81
C TYR A 64 6.22 3.31 -1.75
N TRP A 65 5.27 3.80 -2.54
CA TRP A 65 5.44 5.00 -3.35
C TRP A 65 4.79 6.17 -2.63
N LEU A 66 5.61 6.95 -1.94
CA LEU A 66 5.17 8.02 -1.06
C LEU A 66 5.24 9.37 -1.78
N MET A 67 4.11 10.07 -1.81
CA MET A 67 4.02 11.46 -2.23
C MET A 67 3.79 12.34 -1.00
N MET A 68 4.82 13.07 -0.59
CA MET A 68 4.76 13.98 0.55
C MET A 68 4.53 15.40 0.04
N TYR A 69 3.36 15.95 0.38
CA TYR A 69 2.97 17.31 0.02
C TYR A 69 3.42 18.30 1.10
N PRO A 70 3.85 19.52 0.73
CA PRO A 70 4.32 20.54 1.67
C PRO A 70 3.15 21.24 2.38
N VAL A 71 2.33 20.49 3.10
CA VAL A 71 1.15 20.97 3.84
C VAL A 71 0.97 20.20 5.14
N THR A 72 0.38 20.86 6.15
CA THR A 72 -0.04 20.21 7.39
C THR A 72 -1.57 20.21 7.48
N LEU A 73 -2.17 19.06 7.80
CA LEU A 73 -3.63 18.91 7.91
C LEU A 73 -4.14 18.90 9.36
N GLY A 74 -3.24 18.74 10.34
CA GLY A 74 -3.57 18.67 11.78
C GLY A 74 -4.24 17.35 12.22
N SER A 75 -5.26 16.90 11.50
CA SER A 75 -5.99 15.66 11.78
C SER A 75 -6.33 14.89 10.49
N GLY A 76 -6.69 13.61 10.63
CA GLY A 76 -7.06 12.75 9.50
C GLY A 76 -6.54 11.33 9.65
N LYS A 77 -6.80 10.50 8.62
CA LYS A 77 -6.26 9.14 8.55
C LYS A 77 -4.75 9.19 8.35
N ARG A 78 -4.02 8.37 9.12
CA ARG A 78 -2.57 8.23 9.02
C ARG A 78 -2.23 6.97 8.24
N LEU A 79 -1.16 6.98 7.45
CA LEU A 79 -0.66 5.77 6.81
C LEU A 79 -0.16 4.79 7.88
N PHE A 80 0.80 5.24 8.68
CA PHE A 80 1.29 4.53 9.86
C PHE A 80 0.50 4.98 11.09
N ALA A 81 -0.19 4.05 11.74
CA ALA A 81 -1.09 4.29 12.85
C ALA A 81 -0.77 3.33 14.01
N GLY A 82 -1.64 3.30 15.03
CA GLY A 82 -1.51 2.30 16.09
C GLY A 82 -1.53 0.87 15.51
N GLY A 83 -0.59 0.03 15.92
CA GLY A 83 -0.47 -1.35 15.45
C GLY A 83 0.43 -1.54 14.21
N THR A 84 1.05 -0.48 13.68
CA THR A 84 2.08 -0.63 12.63
C THR A 84 3.26 -1.47 13.14
N ILE A 85 3.62 -2.51 12.38
CA ILE A 85 4.75 -3.38 12.69
C ILE A 85 6.06 -2.61 12.46
N PRO A 86 7.02 -2.64 13.41
CA PRO A 86 8.33 -2.04 13.20
C PRO A 86 9.05 -2.70 12.01
N ALA A 87 9.53 -1.89 11.07
CA ALA A 87 10.27 -2.36 9.89
C ALA A 87 11.32 -1.34 9.48
N ALA A 88 12.43 -1.83 8.94
CA ALA A 88 13.43 -0.99 8.29
C ALA A 88 13.10 -0.86 6.80
N PHE A 89 13.39 0.31 6.24
CA PHE A 89 13.25 0.59 4.81
C PHE A 89 14.53 1.19 4.25
N LYS A 90 14.79 0.91 2.98
CA LYS A 90 15.79 1.63 2.18
C LYS A 90 15.06 2.50 1.15
N VAL A 91 15.69 3.61 0.79
CA VAL A 91 15.23 4.44 -0.32
C VAL A 91 15.77 3.84 -1.62
N SER A 92 14.89 3.39 -2.51
CA SER A 92 15.32 2.93 -3.84
C SER A 92 15.22 4.03 -4.90
N GLU A 93 14.35 5.02 -4.70
CA GLU A 93 14.21 6.19 -5.57
C GLU A 93 13.75 7.42 -4.78
N GLY A 94 14.18 8.62 -5.19
CA GLY A 94 13.75 9.87 -4.58
C GLY A 94 13.91 11.07 -5.50
N THR A 95 12.89 11.93 -5.56
CA THR A 95 12.92 13.19 -6.30
C THR A 95 12.03 14.26 -5.67
N VAL A 96 12.36 15.53 -5.91
CA VAL A 96 11.54 16.68 -5.49
C VAL A 96 11.05 17.39 -6.74
N THR A 97 9.73 17.55 -6.85
CA THR A 97 9.12 18.28 -7.97
C THR A 97 9.35 19.79 -7.85
N PRO A 98 9.23 20.56 -8.94
CA PRO A 98 9.26 22.02 -8.89
C PRO A 98 8.22 22.65 -7.94
N ASN A 99 7.12 21.95 -7.65
CA ASN A 99 6.07 22.39 -6.75
C ASN A 99 6.31 21.99 -5.28
N GLY A 100 7.49 21.44 -4.96
CA GLY A 100 7.89 21.06 -3.60
C GLY A 100 7.30 19.73 -3.10
N VAL A 101 6.59 18.97 -3.95
CA VAL A 101 6.18 17.61 -3.62
C VAL A 101 7.39 16.68 -3.67
N VAL A 102 7.60 15.93 -2.60
CA VAL A 102 8.67 14.92 -2.52
C VAL A 102 8.08 13.55 -2.89
N LEU A 103 8.66 12.90 -3.89
CA LEU A 103 8.33 11.53 -4.29
C LEU A 103 9.45 10.61 -3.85
N ILE A 104 9.13 9.61 -3.05
CA ILE A 104 10.10 8.64 -2.55
C ILE A 104 9.55 7.23 -2.69
N THR A 105 10.38 6.30 -3.15
CA THR A 105 10.12 4.87 -3.11
C THR A 105 10.88 4.23 -1.95
N TYR A 106 10.16 3.63 -1.02
CA TYR A 106 10.73 2.79 0.02
C TYR A 106 10.56 1.32 -0.32
N GLU A 107 11.63 0.55 -0.13
CA GLU A 107 11.63 -0.91 -0.20
C GLU A 107 11.96 -1.49 1.18
N ARG A 108 11.34 -2.62 1.51
CA ARG A 108 11.60 -3.30 2.78
C ARG A 108 13.08 -3.71 2.89
N ALA A 109 13.72 -3.33 3.99
CA ALA A 109 15.12 -3.64 4.30
C ALA A 109 15.27 -4.71 5.42
N GLY A 110 14.16 -5.31 5.86
CA GLY A 110 14.11 -6.33 6.90
C GLY A 110 13.82 -5.78 8.29
N GLU A 111 14.25 -6.51 9.32
CA GLU A 111 14.05 -6.13 10.73
C GLU A 111 14.90 -4.91 11.12
N ILE A 112 14.40 -4.13 12.08
CA ILE A 112 15.14 -3.02 12.66
C ILE A 112 16.35 -3.58 13.41
N ARG A 113 17.53 -3.02 13.14
CA ARG A 113 18.76 -3.30 13.90
C ARG A 113 19.04 -2.12 14.83
N PRO A 114 18.77 -2.22 16.14
CA PRO A 114 19.03 -1.13 17.08
C PRO A 114 20.54 -0.82 17.14
N GLY A 115 20.92 0.45 17.06
CA GLY A 115 22.29 0.91 17.30
C GLY A 115 23.19 1.09 16.06
N GLN A 116 22.62 1.15 14.86
CA GLN A 116 23.34 1.57 13.66
C GLN A 116 22.68 2.84 13.09
N GLU A 117 23.16 3.99 13.56
CA GLU A 117 23.02 5.30 12.90
C GLU A 117 24.42 5.83 12.59
#